data_AF-A0A838U7S9-F1
#
_entry.id   AF-A0A838U7S9-F1
#
_cell.length_a   1.000
_cell.length_b   1.000
_cell.length_c   1.000
_cell.angle_alpha   90.00
_cell.angle_beta   90.00
_cell.angle_gamma   90.00
#
_symmetry.space_group_name_H-M   'P 1'
#
loop_
_entity.id
_entity.type
_entity.pdbx_description
1 polymer ?
#
loop_
_entity_poly.entity_id
_entity_poly.type
_entity_poly.pdbx_seq_one_letter_code
_entity_poly.pdbx_strand_id
1 'polypeptide(L)'
;MTNEELLKEITSMPEEDKRIVERLIAKIRKRLSGTVPQPDNKKTSFRDEPFFGMWADREDMKEGGAAWVRKIRKEQWDRSDRWS
;
A
#
# COMPACT_ATOMS: atom_id res chain seq x y z
N MET A 1 0.19 -18.53 -22.18
CA MET A 1 -0.60 -17.41 -22.67
C MET A 1 0.34 -16.27 -23.05
N THR A 2 0.48 -16.00 -24.34
CA THR A 2 1.29 -14.89 -24.88
C THR A 2 0.44 -13.62 -24.99
N ASN A 3 1.09 -12.46 -25.16
CA ASN A 3 0.36 -11.20 -25.39
C ASN A 3 -0.54 -11.25 -26.63
N GLU A 4 -0.14 -12.01 -27.66
CA GLU A 4 -0.92 -12.16 -28.88
C GLU A 4 -2.19 -13.00 -28.67
N GLU A 5 -2.11 -14.04 -27.85
CA GLU A 5 -3.26 -14.86 -27.46
C GLU A 5 -4.28 -14.04 -26.63
N LEU A 6 -3.78 -13.23 -25.70
CA LEU A 6 -4.61 -12.30 -24.91
C LEU A 6 -5.37 -11.29 -25.78
N LEU A 7 -4.71 -10.69 -26.76
CA LEU A 7 -5.34 -9.72 -27.66
C LEU A 7 -6.43 -10.37 -28.51
N LYS A 8 -6.18 -11.58 -29.03
CA LYS A 8 -7.19 -12.35 -29.77
C LYS A 8 -8.42 -12.62 -28.91
N GLU A 9 -8.21 -13.06 -27.68
CA GLU A 9 -9.30 -13.37 -26.76
C GLU A 9 -10.16 -12.14 -26.46
N ILE A 10 -9.53 -11.00 -26.15
CA ILE A 10 -10.24 -9.71 -25.94
C ILE A 10 -11.03 -9.29 -27.19
N THR A 11 -10.49 -9.51 -28.41
CA THR A 11 -11.22 -9.16 -29.65
C THR A 11 -12.38 -10.10 -29.95
N SER A 12 -12.29 -11.37 -29.54
CA SER A 12 -13.34 -12.38 -29.73
C SER A 12 -14.47 -12.32 -28.70
N MET A 13 -14.30 -11.54 -27.62
CA MET A 13 -15.30 -11.40 -26.57
C MET A 13 -16.57 -10.68 -27.06
N PRO A 14 -17.72 -10.96 -26.45
CA PRO A 14 -18.93 -10.14 -26.58
C PRO A 14 -18.69 -8.67 -26.17
N GLU A 15 -19.49 -7.75 -26.72
CA GLU A 15 -19.36 -6.31 -26.44
C GLU A 15 -19.56 -5.95 -24.96
N GLU A 16 -20.34 -6.73 -24.22
CA GLU A 16 -20.53 -6.53 -22.76
C GLU A 16 -19.23 -6.76 -21.98
N ASP A 17 -18.47 -7.79 -22.36
CA ASP A 17 -17.20 -8.14 -21.72
C ASP A 17 -16.09 -7.16 -22.10
N LYS A 18 -16.07 -6.69 -23.35
CA LYS A 18 -15.14 -5.63 -23.78
C LYS A 18 -15.30 -4.35 -22.96
N ARG A 19 -16.54 -3.95 -22.63
CA ARG A 19 -16.80 -2.79 -21.76
C ARG A 19 -16.22 -2.95 -20.36
N ILE A 20 -16.16 -4.17 -19.84
CA ILE A 20 -15.54 -4.46 -18.54
C ILE A 20 -14.03 -4.26 -18.63
N VAL A 21 -13.40 -4.80 -19.67
CA VAL A 21 -11.96 -4.63 -19.94
C VAL A 21 -11.61 -3.15 -20.12
N GLU A 22 -12.38 -2.41 -20.90
CA GLU A 22 -12.21 -0.96 -21.08
C GLU A 22 -12.28 -0.20 -19.75
N ARG A 23 -13.27 -0.52 -18.90
CA ARG A 23 -13.40 0.09 -17.57
C ARG A 23 -12.20 -0.21 -16.67
N LEU A 24 -11.68 -1.44 -16.73
CA LEU A 24 -10.48 -1.83 -15.97
C LEU A 24 -9.24 -1.08 -16.48
N ILE A 25 -9.05 -0.99 -17.79
CA ILE A 25 -7.96 -0.22 -18.40
C ILE A 25 -8.07 1.26 -18.01
N ALA A 26 -9.27 1.84 -18.06
CA ALA A 26 -9.51 3.22 -17.63
C ALA A 26 -9.17 3.42 -16.14
N LYS A 27 -9.51 2.46 -15.27
CA LYS A 27 -9.17 2.49 -13.83
C LYS A 27 -7.66 2.40 -13.60
N ILE A 28 -6.97 1.53 -14.33
CA ILE A 28 -5.51 1.40 -14.28
C ILE A 28 -4.86 2.69 -14.78
N ARG A 29 -5.29 3.19 -15.94
CA ARG A 29 -4.82 4.47 -16.48
C ARG A 29 -5.04 5.60 -15.51
N LYS A 30 -6.20 5.72 -14.86
CA LYS A 30 -6.45 6.75 -13.85
C LYS A 30 -5.51 6.65 -12.64
N ARG A 31 -5.11 5.43 -12.23
CA ARG A 31 -4.13 5.21 -11.16
C ARG A 31 -2.71 5.56 -11.59
N LEU A 32 -2.38 5.35 -12.87
CA LEU A 32 -1.07 5.65 -13.44
C LEU A 32 -0.94 7.12 -13.89
N SER A 33 -2.02 7.73 -14.38
CA SER A 33 -2.14 9.12 -14.84
C SER A 33 -2.45 10.07 -13.69
N GLY A 34 -2.95 9.53 -12.58
CA GLY A 34 -2.73 10.11 -11.27
C GLY A 34 -1.26 9.96 -10.94
N THR A 35 -0.40 10.72 -11.64
CA THR A 35 0.73 11.34 -10.98
C THR A 35 0.15 11.94 -9.71
N VAL A 36 0.37 11.22 -8.60
CA VAL A 36 0.72 11.84 -7.34
C VAL A 36 1.41 13.16 -7.70
N PRO A 37 0.93 14.34 -7.27
CA PRO A 37 1.80 15.50 -7.31
C PRO A 37 3.06 14.99 -6.62
N GLN A 38 4.12 14.74 -7.38
CA GLN A 38 5.37 14.26 -6.82
C GLN A 38 5.66 15.36 -5.82
N PRO A 39 5.54 15.12 -4.49
CA PRO A 39 5.90 16.16 -3.55
C PRO A 39 7.30 16.52 -3.97
N ASP A 40 7.50 17.79 -4.29
CA ASP A 40 8.76 18.33 -4.76
C ASP A 40 9.84 17.53 -4.04
N ASN A 41 10.62 16.74 -4.77
CA ASN A 41 11.54 15.79 -4.16
C ASN A 41 12.74 16.52 -3.54
N LYS A 42 12.50 17.68 -2.92
CA LYS A 42 13.03 17.94 -1.60
C LYS A 42 12.61 16.76 -0.74
N LYS A 43 13.45 15.72 -0.76
CA LYS A 43 13.57 14.82 0.38
C LYS A 43 13.86 15.73 1.58
N THR A 44 12.81 16.23 2.22
CA THR A 44 12.90 16.57 3.63
C THR A 44 13.53 15.33 4.25
N SER A 45 14.64 15.54 4.96
CA SER A 45 15.25 14.43 5.68
C SER A 45 14.14 13.74 6.45
N PHE A 46 14.17 12.42 6.61
CA PHE A 46 13.19 11.75 7.48
C PHE A 46 13.13 12.42 8.87
N ARG A 47 14.21 13.10 9.28
CA ARG A 47 14.32 13.94 10.48
C ARG A 47 13.52 15.25 10.46
N ASP A 48 13.23 15.78 9.28
CA ASP A 48 12.55 17.06 9.07
C ASP A 48 11.03 16.88 8.89
N GLU A 49 10.55 15.63 8.90
CA GLU A 49 9.13 15.31 8.86
C GLU A 49 8.45 15.70 10.19
N PRO A 50 7.25 16.30 10.17
CA PRO A 50 6.57 16.80 11.38
C PRO A 50 6.18 15.70 12.38
N PHE A 51 6.21 14.43 11.96
CA PHE A 51 5.98 13.27 12.81
C PHE A 51 7.28 12.66 13.36
N PHE A 52 8.44 13.05 12.84
CA PHE A 52 9.73 12.60 13.36
C PHE A 52 9.97 13.24 14.73
N GLY A 53 10.35 12.43 15.72
CA GLY A 53 10.52 12.89 17.10
C GLY A 53 9.23 12.96 17.92
N MET A 54 8.05 12.77 17.32
CA MET A 54 6.77 12.70 18.05
C MET A 54 6.76 11.64 19.17
N TRP A 55 7.61 10.63 19.03
CA TRP A 55 7.76 9.55 19.99
C TRP A 55 9.13 9.51 20.67
N ALA A 56 9.97 10.54 20.46
CA ALA A 56 11.30 10.61 21.08
C ALA A 56 11.24 10.86 22.59
N ASP A 57 10.25 11.64 23.04
CA ASP A 57 10.06 11.98 24.45
C ASP A 57 9.26 10.93 25.23
N ARG A 58 8.87 9.84 24.56
CA ARG A 58 8.15 8.74 25.21
C ARG A 58 9.11 7.86 26.00
N GLU A 59 8.93 7.85 27.31
CA GLU A 59 9.65 6.99 28.25
C GLU A 59 9.61 5.51 27.85
N ASP A 60 8.47 5.03 27.31
CA ASP A 60 8.30 3.64 26.89
C ASP A 60 8.95 3.29 25.54
N MET A 61 9.56 4.26 24.85
CA MET A 61 10.36 4.06 23.64
C MET A 61 11.88 4.16 23.86
N LYS A 62 12.34 4.44 25.09
CA LYS A 62 13.78 4.59 25.41
C LYS A 62 14.62 3.34 25.20
N GLU A 63 14.03 2.15 25.37
CA GLU A 63 14.69 0.86 25.10
C GLU A 63 14.80 0.54 23.59
N GLY A 64 14.40 1.49 22.74
CA GLY A 64 14.40 1.39 21.29
C GLY A 64 13.03 0.99 20.74
N GLY A 65 12.62 1.61 19.64
CA GLY A 65 11.30 1.40 19.03
C GLY A 65 10.98 -0.06 18.69
N ALA A 66 12.01 -0.90 18.44
CA ALA A 66 11.82 -2.33 18.18
C ALA A 66 11.30 -3.11 19.40
N ALA A 67 11.70 -2.75 20.63
CA ALA A 67 11.23 -3.40 21.86
C ALA A 67 9.76 -3.06 22.13
N TRP A 68 9.38 -1.80 21.94
CA TRP A 68 8.01 -1.32 22.06
C TRP A 68 7.06 -2.04 21.09
N VAL A 69 7.43 -2.16 19.81
CA VAL A 69 6.62 -2.88 18.81
C VAL A 69 6.43 -4.35 19.19
N ARG A 70 7.48 -5.02 19.69
CA ARG A 70 7.39 -6.42 20.14
C ARG A 70 6.45 -6.59 21.34
N LYS A 71 6.52 -5.68 22.32
CA LYS A 71 5.62 -5.66 23.48
C LYS A 71 4.16 -5.49 23.06
N ILE A 72 3.85 -4.48 22.24
CA ILE A 72 2.49 -4.23 21.74
C ILE A 72 1.96 -5.43 20.96
N ARG A 73 2.80 -6.06 20.13
CA ARG A 73 2.40 -7.25 19.38
C ARG A 73 2.01 -8.42 20.30
N LYS A 74 2.77 -8.62 21.37
CA LYS A 74 2.47 -9.65 22.38
C LYS A 74 1.20 -9.32 23.18
N GLU A 75 1.01 -8.05 23.56
CA GLU A 75 -0.11 -7.67 24.43
C GLU A 75 -1.44 -7.55 23.69
N GLN A 76 -1.44 -7.08 22.45
CA GLN A 76 -2.67 -6.73 21.72
C GLN A 76 -3.02 -7.73 20.63
N TRP A 77 -2.01 -8.39 20.04
CA TRP A 77 -2.18 -9.23 18.84
C TRP A 77 -1.87 -10.70 19.08
N ASP A 78 -1.35 -11.09 20.26
CA ASP A 78 -1.21 -12.50 20.66
C ASP A 78 -2.53 -13.07 21.16
N ARG A 79 -3.57 -13.02 20.31
CA ARG A 79 -4.78 -13.81 20.49
C ARG A 79 -4.56 -15.19 19.86
N SER A 80 -3.73 -16.00 20.52
CA SER A 80 -3.67 -17.45 20.27
C SER A 80 -4.86 -18.19 20.88
N ASP A 81 -5.47 -17.70 21.96
CA ASP A 81 -6.46 -18.49 22.71
C ASP A 81 -7.88 -17.92 22.63
N ARG A 82 -8.55 -18.10 21.49
CA ARG A 82 -10.02 -18.11 21.49
C ARG A 82 -10.67 -19.10 20.53
N TRP A 83 -9.96 -20.16 20.16
CA TRP A 83 -10.55 -21.35 19.51
C TRP A 83 -9.71 -22.58 19.88
N SER A 84 -10.06 -23.21 21.00
CA SER A 84 -9.77 -24.62 21.30
C SER A 84 -11.02 -25.20 21.93
#